data_AF-A0A485D744-F1
#
_entry.id   AF-A0A485D744-F1
#
_cell.length_a   1.000
_cell.length_b   1.000
_cell.length_c   1.000
_cell.angle_alpha   90.00
_cell.angle_beta   90.00
_cell.angle_gamma   90.00
#
_symmetry.space_group_name_H-M   'P 1'
#
loop_
_entity.id
_entity.type
_entity.pdbx_description
1 polymer ?
#
loop_
_entity_poly.entity_id
_entity_poly.type
_entity_poly.pdbx_seq_one_letter_code
_entity_poly.pdbx_strand_id
1 'polypeptide(L)' 'MQFLTGWIDENTRFATGDFRATETRFSPDNLPHNLPLVELLKSWAIRKNAAPGQIALAWLLARKPWIVPIPGTHQ' A
#
# COMPACT_ATOMS: atom_id res chain seq x y z
N MET A 1 0.08 2.22 8.58
CA MET A 1 -0.52 1.13 7.76
C MET A 1 0.11 1.15 6.38
N GLN A 2 0.89 0.13 6.02
CA GLN A 2 1.84 0.16 4.89
C GLN A 2 1.43 -0.78 3.74
N PHE A 3 0.17 -0.72 3.26
CA PHE A 3 -0.26 -1.66 2.23
C PHE A 3 0.29 -1.33 0.83
N LEU A 4 0.10 -0.08 0.39
CA LEU A 4 0.49 0.37 -0.96
C LEU A 4 1.99 0.63 -1.12
N THR A 5 2.80 0.36 -0.09
CA THR A 5 4.26 0.59 -0.12
C THR A 5 5.03 -0.58 -0.71
N GLY A 6 4.39 -1.76 -0.87
CA GLY A 6 5.03 -2.97 -1.40
C GLY A 6 5.70 -3.85 -0.35
N TRP A 7 5.49 -3.57 0.95
CA TRP A 7 6.09 -4.33 2.07
C TRP A 7 5.31 -5.58 2.49
N ILE A 8 4.07 -5.72 2.01
CA ILE A 8 3.20 -6.87 2.29
C ILE A 8 3.04 -7.66 0.99
N ASP A 9 3.21 -8.97 1.09
CA ASP A 9 3.01 -9.97 0.03
C ASP A 9 2.10 -11.11 0.50
N GLU A 10 1.86 -12.10 -0.36
CA GLU A 10 1.01 -13.26 -0.09
C GLU A 10 1.53 -14.16 1.06
N ASN A 11 2.83 -14.09 1.33
CA ASN A 11 3.52 -14.89 2.34
C ASN A 11 3.67 -14.13 3.66
N THR A 12 3.29 -12.86 3.70
CA THR A 12 3.37 -12.03 4.90
C THR A 12 2.48 -12.61 5.99
N ARG A 13 3.04 -12.76 7.19
CA ARG A 13 2.33 -13.19 8.40
C ARG A 13 2.59 -12.17 9.50
N PHE A 14 1.58 -11.95 10.33
CA PHE A 14 1.64 -10.98 11.42
C PHE A 14 1.86 -11.68 12.76
N ALA A 15 2.57 -11.02 13.68
CA ALA A 15 2.78 -11.53 15.02
C ALA A 15 1.48 -11.52 15.84
N THR A 16 1.39 -12.38 16.85
CA THR A 16 0.28 -12.38 17.80
C THR A 16 0.14 -11.00 18.46
N GLY A 17 -1.05 -10.40 18.37
CA GLY A 17 -1.34 -9.07 18.91
C GLY A 17 -1.16 -7.91 17.92
N ASP A 18 -0.63 -8.16 16.72
CA ASP A 18 -0.61 -7.16 15.65
C ASP A 18 -2.03 -6.98 15.06
N PHE A 19 -2.59 -5.78 15.14
CA PHE A 19 -3.95 -5.50 14.68
C PHE A 19 -4.14 -5.81 13.18
N ARG A 20 -3.06 -5.78 12.38
CA ARG A 20 -3.12 -6.12 10.94
C ARG A 20 -3.53 -7.58 10.72
N ALA A 21 -3.31 -8.46 11.69
CA ALA A 21 -3.78 -9.85 11.63
C ALA A 21 -5.32 -9.96 11.60
N THR A 22 -6.03 -8.97 12.14
CA THR A 22 -7.51 -8.93 12.21
C THR A 22 -8.16 -8.15 11.07
N GLU A 23 -7.35 -7.46 10.26
CA GLU A 23 -7.83 -6.61 9.19
C GLU A 23 -8.07 -7.45 7.92
N THR A 24 -9.31 -7.40 7.42
CA THR A 24 -9.75 -8.25 6.30
C THR A 24 -8.94 -8.04 5.03
N ARG A 25 -8.44 -6.82 4.78
CA ARG A 25 -7.62 -6.53 3.59
C ARG A 25 -6.30 -7.31 3.53
N PHE A 26 -5.85 -7.89 4.66
CA PHE A 26 -4.65 -8.72 4.75
C PHE A 26 -4.93 -10.21 5.02
N SER A 27 -6.20 -10.64 4.99
CA SER A 27 -6.53 -12.06 5.12
C SER A 27 -5.96 -12.87 3.94
N PRO A 28 -5.62 -14.15 4.13
CA PRO A 28 -5.12 -15.02 3.06
C PRO A 28 -5.99 -15.04 1.80
N ASP A 29 -7.32 -14.96 1.97
CA ASP A 29 -8.27 -14.97 0.84
C ASP A 29 -8.27 -13.65 0.06
N ASN A 30 -8.03 -12.51 0.73
CA ASN A 30 -8.08 -11.18 0.11
C ASN A 30 -6.73 -10.71 -0.45
N LEU A 31 -5.60 -11.21 0.09
CA LEU A 31 -4.27 -10.81 -0.38
C LEU A 31 -4.08 -11.05 -1.90
N PRO A 32 -4.42 -12.22 -2.47
CA PRO A 32 -4.30 -12.46 -3.92
C PRO A 32 -5.11 -11.47 -4.77
N HIS A 33 -6.23 -10.97 -4.24
CA HIS A 33 -7.09 -10.00 -4.94
C HIS A 33 -6.57 -8.56 -4.83
N ASN A 34 -5.90 -8.22 -3.73
CA ASN A 34 -5.43 -6.87 -3.48
C ASN A 34 -4.00 -6.61 -3.98
N LEU A 35 -3.14 -7.64 -4.03
CA LEU A 35 -1.74 -7.54 -4.48
C LEU A 35 -1.55 -7.07 -5.92
N PRO A 36 -2.43 -7.38 -6.91
CA PRO A 36 -2.32 -6.84 -8.26
C PRO A 36 -2.25 -5.30 -8.31
N LEU A 37 -2.93 -4.61 -7.39
CA LEU A 37 -2.85 -3.15 -7.28
C LEU A 37 -1.45 -2.70 -6.83
N VAL A 38 -0.83 -3.44 -5.91
CA VAL A 38 0.52 -3.18 -5.43
C VAL A 38 1.55 -3.40 -6.56
N GLU A 39 1.38 -4.45 -7.36
CA GLU A 39 2.24 -4.71 -8.53
C GLU A 39 2.13 -3.62 -9.59
N LEU A 40 0.92 -3.08 -9.82
CA LEU A 40 0.74 -1.91 -10.68
C LEU A 40 1.58 -0.73 -10.17
N LEU A 41 1.50 -0.42 -8.86
CA LEU A 41 2.27 0.67 -8.27
C LEU A 41 3.78 0.44 -8.36
N LYS A 42 4.26 -0.80 -8.13
CA LYS A 42 5.67 -1.18 -8.30
C LYS A 42 6.15 -0.95 -9.74
N SER A 43 5.33 -1.32 -10.74
CA SER A 43 5.69 -1.13 -12.15
C SER A 43 5.86 0.36 -12.51
N TRP A 44 5.01 1.24 -11.98
CA TRP A 44 5.10 2.68 -12.19
C TRP A 44 6.22 3.33 -11.39
N ALA A 45 6.45 2.86 -10.18
CA ALA A 45 7.57 3.25 -9.33
C ALA A 45 8.91 3.09 -10.05
N ILE A 46 9.14 1.95 -10.70
CA ILE A 46 10.33 1.71 -11.54
C ILE A 46 10.43 2.75 -12.67
N ARG A 47 9.34 2.94 -13.43
CA ARG A 47 9.31 3.87 -14.57
C ARG A 47 9.57 5.33 -14.20
N LYS A 48 9.23 5.71 -12.97
CA LYS A 48 9.30 7.10 -12.47
C LYS A 48 10.44 7.32 -11.48
N ASN A 49 11.27 6.31 -11.24
CA ASN A 49 12.33 6.34 -10.22
C ASN A 49 11.81 6.84 -8.87
N ALA A 50 10.70 6.27 -8.40
CA ALA A 50 9.99 6.65 -7.19
C ALA A 50 9.60 5.42 -6.37
N ALA A 51 9.28 5.58 -5.09
CA ALA A 51 8.74 4.51 -4.26
C ALA A 51 7.24 4.24 -4.57
N PRO A 52 6.73 3.01 -4.41
CA PRO A 52 5.31 2.69 -4.65
C PRO A 52 4.34 3.60 -3.87
N GLY A 53 4.68 3.92 -2.61
CA GLY A 53 3.91 4.86 -1.79
C GLY A 53 3.85 6.28 -2.38
N GLN A 54 4.90 6.74 -3.05
CA GLN A 54 4.90 8.04 -3.73
C GLN A 54 3.98 8.03 -4.96
N ILE A 55 3.91 6.93 -5.70
CA ILE A 55 2.96 6.77 -6.82
C ILE A 55 1.52 6.81 -6.32
N ALA A 56 1.22 6.14 -5.21
CA ALA A 56 -0.11 6.16 -4.59
C ALA A 56 -0.52 7.58 -4.16
N LEU A 57 0.40 8.33 -3.54
CA LEU A 57 0.16 9.73 -3.15
C LEU A 57 -0.04 10.63 -4.37
N ALA A 58 0.78 10.46 -5.42
CA ALA A 58 0.65 11.21 -6.67
C ALA A 58 -0.71 10.96 -7.35
N TRP A 59 -1.19 9.71 -7.36
CA TRP A 59 -2.52 9.38 -7.88
C TRP A 59 -3.63 10.09 -7.10
N LEU A 60 -3.54 10.08 -5.76
CA LEU A 60 -4.51 10.74 -4.87
C LEU A 60 -4.54 12.26 -5.09
N LEU A 61 -3.37 12.90 -5.16
CA LEU A 61 -3.22 14.33 -5.48
C LEU A 61 -3.83 14.70 -6.85
N ALA A 62 -3.76 13.78 -7.82
CA ALA A 62 -4.31 13.99 -9.16
C ALA A 62 -5.84 13.80 -9.25
N ARG A 63 -6.55 13.52 -8.15
CA ARG A 63 -8.02 13.33 -8.18
C ARG A 63 -8.80 14.62 -8.17
N LYS A 64 -8.42 15.59 -7.34
CA LYS A 64 -9.00 16.92 -7.27
C LYS A 64 -7.98 17.91 -6.70
N PRO A 65 -8.01 19.19 -7.10
CA PRO A 65 -7.02 20.17 -6.66
C PRO A 65 -7.06 20.48 -5.15
N TRP A 66 -8.14 20.14 -4.45
CA TRP A 66 -8.30 20.36 -3.01
C TRP A 66 -7.96 19.15 -2.14
N ILE A 67 -7.44 18.07 -2.72
CA ILE A 67 -7.02 16.89 -1.96
C ILE A 67 -5.62 17.13 -1.41
N VAL A 68 -5.48 17.12 -0.09
CA VAL A 68 -4.20 17.22 0.61
C VAL A 68 -4.00 15.94 1.44
N PRO A 69 -3.15 14.99 1.02
CA PRO A 69 -2.86 13.80 1.81
C PRO A 69 -2.02 14.18 3.03
N ILE A 70 -2.37 13.63 4.19
CA ILE A 70 -1.59 13.72 5.42
C ILE A 70 -0.95 12.35 5.67
N PRO A 71 0.26 12.08 5.15
CA PRO A 71 0.92 10.80 5.36
C PRO A 71 1.34 10.68 6.83
N GLY A 72 0.92 9.60 7.49
CA GLY A 72 1.40 9.30 8.84
C GLY A 72 2.87 8.88 8.82
N THR A 73 3.67 9.48 9.69
CA THR A 73 5.04 9.05 10.01
C THR A 73 5.07 8.49 11.44
N HIS A 74 5.97 7.55 11.69
CA HIS A 74 6.30 7.11 13.05
C HIS A 74 7.72 7.60 13.35
N GLN A 75 8.02 7.92 14.62
CA GLN A 75 9.40 8.17 15.06
C GLN A 75 10.11 6.85 15.33
#